data_AF-A0A2V7NJS6-F1
#
_entry.id   AF-A0A2V7NJS6-F1
#
_cell.length_a   1.000
_cell.length_b   1.000
_cell.length_c   1.000
_cell.angle_alpha   90.00
_cell.angle_beta   90.00
_cell.angle_gamma   90.00
#
_symmetry.space_group_name_H-M   'P 1'
#
loop_
_entity.id
_entity.type
_entity.pdbx_description
1 polymer ?
#
loop_
_entity_poly.entity_id
_entity_poly.type
_entity_poly.pdbx_seq_one_letter_code
_entity_poly.pdbx_strand_id
1 'polypeptide(L)'
;MRTFPLTLVTLSVAAVAGATPLRAVQRRSNVLTAEEIERAKPNVGTAFDIVETLRPRWLQVRELSRIPGKADEPVRSTPVYVYLNDVNMGSVDYLKTIPAETVLEMRWLSANETASRYGPTDGQAAIVVKLRR
;
A
#
# COMPACT_ATOMS: atom_id res chain seq x y z
N MET A 1 -33.15 22.16 60.46
CA MET A 1 -32.26 21.32 59.63
C MET A 1 -33.08 20.25 58.94
N ARG A 2 -32.80 20.01 57.65
CA ARG A 2 -33.23 18.92 56.75
C ARG A 2 -34.43 19.19 55.83
N THR A 3 -34.12 19.71 54.65
CA THR A 3 -34.83 19.41 53.40
C THR A 3 -33.81 18.85 52.40
N PHE A 4 -34.17 17.77 51.72
CA PHE A 4 -33.52 17.09 50.59
C PHE A 4 -34.69 16.64 49.68
N PRO A 5 -34.49 16.15 48.44
CA PRO A 5 -33.52 16.49 47.38
C PRO A 5 -34.20 16.51 45.98
N LEU A 6 -33.74 17.28 44.99
CA LEU A 6 -34.08 17.13 43.55
C LEU A 6 -33.21 18.18 42.81
N THR A 7 -32.47 17.97 41.73
CA THR A 7 -32.46 16.92 40.69
C THR A 7 -31.16 17.05 39.89
N LEU A 8 -30.62 15.91 39.44
CA LEU A 8 -29.55 15.75 38.45
C LEU A 8 -29.79 16.56 37.16
N VAL A 9 -28.76 17.24 36.65
CA VAL A 9 -28.48 17.30 35.20
C VAL A 9 -26.97 17.34 34.98
N THR A 10 -26.38 16.16 34.77
CA THR A 10 -25.05 15.95 34.19
C THR A 10 -25.14 16.16 32.68
N LEU A 11 -24.58 17.26 32.18
CA LEU A 11 -24.44 17.53 30.75
C LEU A 11 -23.09 17.01 30.24
N SER A 12 -23.03 15.70 29.99
CA SER A 12 -21.90 15.05 29.34
C SER A 12 -21.97 15.24 27.82
N VAL A 13 -21.31 16.28 27.29
CA VAL A 13 -21.05 16.37 25.84
C VAL A 13 -19.73 15.65 25.56
N ALA A 14 -19.82 14.33 25.40
CA ALA A 14 -18.75 13.52 24.82
C ALA A 14 -18.80 13.70 23.29
N ALA A 15 -18.11 14.70 22.76
CA ALA A 15 -17.86 14.82 21.34
C ALA A 15 -16.77 13.80 20.93
N VAL A 16 -17.17 12.53 20.78
CA VAL A 16 -16.33 11.51 20.13
C VAL A 16 -16.40 11.78 18.62
N ALA A 17 -15.53 12.67 18.14
CA ALA A 17 -15.34 12.88 16.71
C ALA A 17 -14.75 11.59 16.11
N GLY A 18 -15.59 10.87 15.35
CA GLY A 18 -15.18 9.71 14.59
C GLY A 18 -14.12 10.08 13.56
N ALA A 19 -12.86 9.81 13.89
CA ALA A 19 -11.78 9.75 12.91
C ALA A 19 -12.04 8.52 12.02
N THR A 20 -12.73 8.74 10.91
CA THR A 20 -12.88 7.75 9.84
C THR A 20 -11.49 7.26 9.41
N PRO A 21 -11.28 5.95 9.29
CA PRO A 21 -9.94 5.39 9.20
C PRO A 21 -9.45 5.44 7.75
N LEU A 22 -9.09 6.63 7.26
CA LEU A 22 -8.36 6.80 6.00
C LEU A 22 -7.13 5.86 5.97
N ARG A 23 -6.50 5.65 7.13
CA ARG A 23 -5.37 4.73 7.31
C ARG A 23 -5.73 3.25 7.10
N ALA A 24 -6.98 2.82 7.39
CA ALA A 24 -7.40 1.44 7.17
C ALA A 24 -7.75 1.16 5.71
N VAL A 25 -8.40 2.11 5.03
CA VAL A 25 -8.65 2.04 3.59
C VAL A 25 -7.33 2.04 2.82
N GLN A 26 -6.36 2.85 3.23
CA GLN A 26 -5.03 2.90 2.63
C GLN A 26 -4.23 1.62 2.89
N ARG A 27 -4.32 1.01 4.09
CA ARG A 27 -3.72 -0.31 4.37
C ARG A 27 -4.30 -1.42 3.50
N ARG A 28 -5.63 -1.48 3.32
CA ARG A 28 -6.26 -2.45 2.39
C ARG A 28 -5.83 -2.22 0.94
N SER A 29 -5.53 -0.98 0.59
CA SER A 29 -5.00 -0.62 -0.73
C SER A 29 -3.53 -0.99 -0.94
N ASN A 30 -2.80 -1.37 0.11
CA ASN A 30 -1.39 -1.73 0.07
C ASN A 30 -1.15 -3.26 0.13
N VAL A 31 -2.20 -4.07 0.29
CA VAL A 31 -2.09 -5.53 0.28
C VAL A 31 -3.08 -6.07 -0.74
N LEU A 32 -2.63 -7.06 -1.50
CA LEU A 32 -3.44 -7.90 -2.37
C LEU A 32 -3.48 -9.28 -1.74
N THR A 33 -4.65 -9.68 -1.25
CA THR A 33 -4.82 -11.02 -0.67
C THR A 33 -4.97 -12.05 -1.78
N ALA A 34 -4.75 -13.32 -1.42
CA ALA A 34 -4.94 -14.44 -2.33
C ALA A 34 -6.34 -14.40 -2.97
N GLU A 35 -7.40 -14.07 -2.21
CA GLU A 35 -8.76 -14.05 -2.74
C GLU A 35 -8.97 -12.96 -3.81
N GLU A 36 -8.31 -11.82 -3.67
CA GLU A 36 -8.33 -10.76 -4.69
C GLU A 36 -7.60 -11.20 -5.95
N ILE A 37 -6.46 -11.86 -5.79
CA ILE A 37 -5.66 -12.39 -6.91
C ILE A 37 -6.45 -13.48 -7.64
N GLU A 38 -7.02 -14.46 -6.92
CA GLU A 38 -7.82 -15.54 -7.50
C GLU A 38 -9.02 -15.03 -8.30
N ARG A 39 -9.67 -13.94 -7.85
CA ARG A 39 -10.73 -13.28 -8.63
C ARG A 39 -10.23 -12.62 -9.91
N ALA A 40 -8.99 -12.14 -9.95
CA ALA A 40 -8.40 -11.49 -11.11
C ALA A 40 -7.75 -12.48 -12.08
N LYS A 41 -7.27 -13.64 -11.61
CA LYS A 41 -6.63 -14.72 -12.40
C LYS A 41 -7.23 -14.98 -13.79
N PRO A 42 -8.56 -15.06 -14.00
CA PRO A 42 -9.10 -15.31 -15.34
C PRO A 42 -8.78 -14.24 -16.39
N ASN A 43 -8.42 -13.02 -15.97
CA ASN A 43 -8.14 -11.90 -16.86
C ASN A 43 -6.66 -11.50 -16.90
N VAL A 44 -5.80 -12.12 -16.08
CA VAL A 44 -4.44 -11.65 -15.82
C VAL A 44 -3.43 -12.81 -15.91
N GLY A 45 -2.35 -12.65 -16.68
CA GLY A 45 -1.35 -13.71 -16.89
C GLY A 45 -0.11 -13.64 -15.98
N THR A 46 0.22 -12.45 -15.48
CA THR A 46 1.47 -12.19 -14.73
C THR A 46 1.21 -11.41 -13.45
N ALA A 47 2.16 -11.43 -12.51
CA ALA A 47 2.11 -10.61 -11.31
C ALA A 47 2.01 -9.11 -11.64
N PHE A 48 2.65 -8.68 -12.74
CA PHE A 48 2.56 -7.31 -13.23
C PHE A 48 1.12 -6.94 -13.61
N ASP A 49 0.47 -7.80 -14.38
CA ASP A 49 -0.90 -7.59 -14.87
C ASP A 49 -1.92 -7.53 -13.72
N ILE A 50 -1.72 -8.37 -12.69
CA ILE A 50 -2.51 -8.30 -11.45
C ILE A 50 -2.38 -6.91 -10.79
N VAL A 51 -1.15 -6.39 -10.65
CA VAL A 51 -0.92 -5.08 -10.04
C VAL A 51 -1.48 -3.97 -10.92
N GLU A 52 -1.32 -4.06 -12.24
CA GLU A 52 -1.87 -3.10 -13.20
C GLU A 52 -3.40 -3.03 -13.13
N THR A 53 -4.06 -4.19 -13.10
CA THR A 53 -5.53 -4.30 -13.06
C THR A 53 -6.10 -3.89 -11.70
N LEU A 54 -5.56 -4.41 -10.60
CA LEU A 54 -6.15 -4.21 -9.27
C LEU A 54 -5.63 -2.96 -8.56
N ARG A 55 -4.39 -2.54 -8.83
CA ARG A 55 -3.67 -1.47 -8.11
C ARG A 55 -2.75 -0.67 -9.04
N PRO A 56 -3.27 -0.03 -10.10
CA PRO A 56 -2.44 0.71 -11.07
C PRO A 56 -1.60 1.81 -10.39
N ARG A 57 -2.09 2.34 -9.25
CA ARG A 57 -1.38 3.34 -8.45
C ARG A 57 -0.01 2.89 -7.92
N TRP A 58 0.22 1.58 -7.75
CA TRP A 58 1.53 1.04 -7.34
C TRP A 58 2.59 1.22 -8.44
N LEU A 59 2.15 1.21 -9.70
CA LEU A 59 3.02 1.45 -10.86
C LEU A 59 3.20 2.95 -11.15
N GLN A 60 2.24 3.79 -10.75
CA GLN A 60 2.22 5.25 -10.99
C GLN A 60 3.21 6.07 -10.15
N VAL A 61 3.83 5.49 -9.11
CA VAL A 61 4.92 6.14 -8.35
C VAL A 61 6.11 6.54 -9.25
N ARG A 62 6.12 6.03 -10.48
CA ARG A 62 7.09 6.31 -11.53
C ARG A 62 7.09 7.76 -12.06
N GLU A 63 6.03 8.55 -11.85
CA GLU A 63 5.85 9.84 -12.57
C GLU A 63 5.55 11.08 -11.71
N LEU A 64 5.34 10.95 -10.40
CA LEU A 64 4.80 12.04 -9.57
C LEU A 64 5.79 13.16 -9.19
N SER A 65 7.02 13.19 -9.73
CA SER A 65 7.97 14.28 -9.45
C SER A 65 8.10 15.32 -10.57
N ARG A 66 7.11 15.45 -11.47
CA ARG A 66 7.02 16.67 -12.27
C ARG A 66 6.42 17.80 -11.42
N ILE A 67 7.26 18.47 -10.65
CA ILE A 67 6.89 19.73 -10.00
C ILE A 67 6.56 20.73 -11.13
N PRO A 68 5.31 21.22 -11.28
CA PRO A 68 4.98 22.22 -12.29
C PRO A 68 5.75 23.51 -11.95
N GLY A 69 6.84 23.77 -12.67
CA GLY A 69 7.70 24.94 -12.45
C GLY A 69 9.19 24.73 -12.62
N LYS A 70 9.67 23.49 -12.73
CA LYS A 70 11.09 23.19 -13.03
C LYS A 70 11.21 22.14 -14.14
N ALA A 71 11.25 22.63 -15.38
CA ALA A 71 11.35 21.80 -16.58
C ALA A 71 12.75 21.18 -16.79
N ASP A 72 13.75 21.55 -15.97
CA ASP A 72 15.16 21.21 -16.17
C ASP A 72 15.74 20.25 -15.10
N GLU A 73 14.97 19.90 -14.05
CA GLU A 73 15.42 18.86 -13.12
C GLU A 73 15.17 17.47 -13.74
N PRO A 74 16.17 16.55 -13.75
CA PRO A 74 15.98 15.21 -14.27
C PRO A 74 14.84 14.55 -13.50
N VAL A 75 13.87 14.00 -14.23
CA VAL A 75 12.74 13.25 -13.66
C VAL A 75 13.31 12.17 -12.74
N ARG A 76 13.31 12.42 -11.43
CA ARG A 76 13.71 11.41 -10.45
C ARG A 76 12.54 10.45 -10.34
N SER A 77 12.50 9.46 -11.24
CA SER A 77 11.61 8.32 -11.08
C SER A 77 12.03 7.59 -9.81
N THR A 78 11.18 7.61 -8.78
CA THR A 78 11.43 6.82 -7.58
C THR A 78 11.40 5.34 -7.98
N PRO A 79 12.55 4.63 -7.96
CA PRO A 79 12.58 3.26 -8.44
C PRO A 79 11.78 2.37 -7.50
N VAL A 80 10.91 1.53 -8.07
CA VAL A 80 10.14 0.53 -7.33
C VAL A 80 10.87 -0.80 -7.44
N TYR A 81 11.24 -1.35 -6.29
CA TYR A 81 11.91 -2.64 -6.20
C TYR A 81 10.92 -3.78 -5.99
N VAL A 82 11.28 -4.97 -6.44
CA VAL A 82 10.50 -6.19 -6.25
C VAL A 82 11.25 -7.09 -5.30
N TYR A 83 10.56 -7.56 -4.27
CA TYR A 83 11.09 -8.53 -3.33
C TYR A 83 10.28 -9.81 -3.43
N LEU A 84 10.90 -10.92 -3.78
CA LEU A 84 10.26 -12.22 -3.83
C LEU A 84 10.66 -13.02 -2.58
N ASN A 85 9.70 -13.33 -1.71
CA ASN A 85 9.98 -14.02 -0.44
C ASN A 85 11.16 -13.39 0.34
N ASP A 86 11.16 -12.05 0.46
CA ASP A 86 12.21 -11.23 1.08
C ASP A 86 13.56 -11.16 0.34
N VAL A 87 13.68 -11.75 -0.85
CA VAL A 87 14.86 -11.61 -1.72
C VAL A 87 14.65 -10.48 -2.72
N ASN A 88 15.58 -9.53 -2.79
CA ASN A 88 15.54 -8.44 -3.77
C ASN A 88 15.76 -9.00 -5.19
N MET A 89 14.74 -8.85 -6.04
CA MET A 89 14.77 -9.25 -7.46
C MET A 89 15.10 -8.08 -8.40
N GLY A 90 15.32 -6.90 -7.86
CA GLY A 90 15.61 -5.69 -8.63
C GLY A 90 14.34 -4.93 -8.95
N SER A 91 14.16 -4.58 -10.22
CA SER A 91 13.08 -3.68 -10.66
C SER A 91 11.74 -4.40 -10.82
N VAL A 92 10.67 -3.60 -10.76
CA VAL A 92 9.29 -3.93 -11.15
C VAL A 92 9.10 -4.73 -12.44
N ASP A 93 10.02 -4.67 -13.41
CA ASP A 93 9.94 -5.44 -14.65
C ASP A 93 9.98 -6.96 -14.37
N TYR A 94 10.63 -7.37 -13.28
CA TYR A 94 10.66 -8.76 -12.81
C TYR A 94 9.25 -9.31 -12.49
N LEU A 95 8.25 -8.45 -12.21
CA LEU A 95 6.87 -8.92 -12.01
C LEU A 95 6.28 -9.57 -13.28
N LYS A 96 6.80 -9.24 -14.48
CA LYS A 96 6.35 -9.83 -15.74
C LYS A 96 6.84 -11.26 -15.92
N THR A 97 7.93 -11.64 -15.26
CA THR A 97 8.47 -13.01 -15.33
C THR A 97 7.79 -13.92 -14.31
N ILE A 98 7.02 -13.38 -13.38
CA ILE A 98 6.29 -14.15 -12.36
C ILE A 98 4.87 -14.43 -12.88
N PRO A 99 4.51 -15.71 -13.11
CA PRO A 99 3.17 -16.06 -13.57
C PRO A 99 2.15 -15.89 -12.43
N ALA A 100 0.99 -15.32 -12.75
CA ALA A 100 -0.06 -14.96 -11.79
C ALA A 100 -0.55 -16.16 -10.93
N GLU A 101 -0.51 -17.36 -11.50
CA GLU A 101 -0.88 -18.61 -10.83
C GLU A 101 0.00 -18.95 -9.62
N THR A 102 1.28 -18.58 -9.67
CA THR A 102 2.26 -18.84 -8.60
C THR A 102 2.20 -17.80 -7.48
N VAL A 103 1.51 -16.68 -7.69
CA VAL A 103 1.43 -15.60 -6.70
C VAL A 103 0.38 -15.95 -5.64
N LEU A 104 0.81 -15.97 -4.39
CA LEU A 104 -0.07 -16.16 -3.23
C LEU A 104 -0.57 -14.84 -2.67
N GLU A 105 0.34 -13.88 -2.49
CA GLU A 105 0.05 -12.59 -1.87
C GLU A 105 1.01 -11.54 -2.43
N MET A 106 0.52 -10.31 -2.59
CA MET A 106 1.36 -9.17 -2.92
C MET A 106 1.14 -8.03 -1.96
N ARG A 107 2.22 -7.36 -1.57
CA ARG A 107 2.15 -6.23 -0.64
C ARG A 107 3.03 -5.10 -1.13
N TRP A 108 2.42 -3.94 -1.22
CA TRP A 108 3.11 -2.68 -1.36
C TRP A 108 3.71 -2.22 -0.04
N LEU A 109 4.96 -1.82 -0.11
CA LEU A 109 5.69 -1.12 0.95
C LEU A 109 6.03 0.28 0.44
N SER A 110 5.60 1.27 1.22
CA SER A 110 6.07 2.65 1.03
C SER A 110 7.56 2.76 1.34
N ALA A 111 8.22 3.81 0.84
CA ALA A 111 9.65 4.05 1.09
C ALA A 111 10.07 3.92 2.56
N ASN A 112 9.25 4.44 3.47
CA ASN A 112 9.49 4.35 4.91
C ASN A 112 9.38 2.89 5.41
N GLU A 113 8.40 2.13 4.94
CA GLU A 113 8.22 0.73 5.33
C GLU A 113 9.32 -0.16 4.76
N THR A 114 9.72 0.05 3.51
CA THR A 114 10.87 -0.61 2.89
C THR A 114 12.12 -0.33 3.70
N ALA A 115 12.37 0.95 4.03
CA ALA A 115 13.53 1.34 4.80
C ALA A 115 13.57 0.70 6.20
N SER A 116 12.40 0.57 6.82
CA SER A 116 12.23 -0.05 8.14
C SER A 116 12.44 -1.56 8.13
N ARG A 117 12.17 -2.23 7.00
CA ARG A 117 12.24 -3.69 6.88
C ARG A 117 13.58 -4.18 6.29
N TYR A 118 14.07 -3.53 5.25
CA TYR A 118 15.24 -3.96 4.47
C TYR A 118 16.47 -3.06 4.69
N GLY A 119 16.37 -2.02 5.52
CA GLY A 119 17.44 -1.05 5.76
C GLY A 119 17.35 0.16 4.83
N PRO A 120 18.29 1.12 4.90
CA PRO A 120 18.19 2.39 4.18
C PRO A 120 18.07 2.16 2.66
N THR A 121 16.85 2.36 2.14
CA THR A 121 16.53 2.32 0.72
C THR A 121 16.16 3.74 0.30
N ASP A 122 17.06 4.46 -0.41
CA ASP A 122 17.03 5.88 -0.81
C ASP A 122 15.67 6.48 -1.23
N GLY A 123 14.70 6.52 -0.32
CA GLY A 123 13.30 6.84 -0.63
C GLY A 123 12.58 5.84 -1.53
N GLN A 124 13.07 4.59 -1.65
CA GLN A 124 12.56 3.64 -2.65
C GLN A 124 11.38 2.81 -2.13
N ALA A 125 10.30 2.75 -2.90
CA ALA A 125 9.17 1.87 -2.59
C ALA A 125 9.44 0.43 -3.05
N ALA A 126 8.76 -0.54 -2.45
CA ALA A 126 8.94 -1.95 -2.78
C ALA A 126 7.61 -2.69 -2.91
N ILE A 127 7.57 -3.67 -3.80
CA ILE A 127 6.49 -4.65 -3.93
C ILE A 127 7.04 -5.99 -3.45
N VAL A 128 6.50 -6.47 -2.35
CA VAL A 128 6.80 -7.80 -1.82
C VAL A 128 5.81 -8.79 -2.43
N VAL A 129 6.32 -9.82 -3.08
CA VAL A 129 5.57 -10.92 -3.67
C VAL A 129 5.87 -12.18 -2.88
N LYS A 130 4.82 -12.86 -2.45
CA LYS A 130 4.91 -14.20 -1.88
C LYS A 130 4.40 -15.21 -2.89
N LEU A 131 5.18 -16.25 -3.09
CA LEU A 131 4.77 -17.35 -3.95
C LEU A 131 4.01 -18.42 -3.17
N ARG A 132 3.12 -19.10 -3.87
CA ARG A 132 2.48 -20.32 -3.40
C ARG A 132 3.52 -21.45 -3.46
N ARG A 133 3.74 -22.09 -2.32
CA ARG A 133 4.68 -23.22 -2.20
C ARG A 133 4.08 -24.50 -2.78
#